data_AF-A0A8T8TV22-F1
#
_entry.id   AF-A0A8T8TV22-F1
#
_cell.length_a   1.000
_cell.length_b   1.000
_cell.length_c   1.000
_cell.angle_alpha   90.00
_cell.angle_beta   90.00
_cell.angle_gamma   90.00
#
_symmetry.space_group_name_H-M   'P 1'
#
loop_
_entity.id
_entity.type
_entity.pdbx_description
1 polymer ?
#
loop_
_entity_poly.entity_id
_entity_poly.type
_entity_poly.pdbx_seq_one_letter_code
_entity_poly.pdbx_strand_id
1 'polypeptide(L)'
;MAPIETIQTALARPTTPPSSSNSPLDHIITLNNVPQFIDMVKAVVAMQIALPAEAPALQASAQPLTVEYLEQLIAKIAEVKLTTLAGKSEDPKPIATGDKQPEDVAAEASRLEFKTVDELWDGKAHTYAIVESLKPVGQVNGLDLYVFIVRRRVDKKTKMTTCYVDVKSELLRDILRDVLKDIKGISLNESKLSVEQNLLYTTLPELELCQSWNEIAPLDQEAILHLGLLVDYLKSAYADTTQSMLSLLPTDYITYDLLWAFFKPNALVYTTCSGTHKPRCVRYNFGEEKRTKAGTKYWSLDCSYLDFNGEDLCVFSIEVKIAKFRGANRINALEAFPLQYHAEATRVRADLLGCGRKFMSLRGTHHRHCNGTAFYMRDGQQVEVRIDGRIMVDAAYFRKMNPNYFRPTVIDLDHGFDISAFLEPFWDIYSNEASSEASSDDASSATSFDLASETSPDQPEDSIVGQAETTDECLYICCPTVPGFSFRDKLWVEFAIADIEEIE
;
A
#
# COMPACT_ATOMS: atom_id res chain seq x y z
N MET A 1 45.95 -23.70 50.02
CA MET A 1 45.94 -22.29 50.46
C MET A 1 44.92 -21.55 49.61
N ALA A 2 44.10 -20.69 50.22
CA ALA A 2 43.10 -19.79 49.59
C ALA A 2 43.69 -18.36 49.50
N PRO A 3 42.95 -17.27 49.16
CA PRO A 3 41.68 -17.08 48.39
C PRO A 3 41.96 -16.80 46.89
N ILE A 4 41.06 -16.41 45.97
CA ILE A 4 39.59 -16.16 45.93
C ILE A 4 39.03 -14.91 46.66
N GLU A 5 39.20 -13.71 46.08
CA GLU A 5 38.39 -12.50 46.35
C GLU A 5 38.15 -11.68 45.07
N THR A 6 37.10 -10.84 45.06
CA THR A 6 36.64 -9.88 44.01
C THR A 6 35.44 -10.31 43.14
N ILE A 7 34.42 -10.89 43.76
CA ILE A 7 33.00 -10.71 43.36
C ILE A 7 32.18 -10.56 44.65
N GLN A 8 31.65 -9.36 44.95
CA GLN A 8 30.43 -9.06 45.74
C GLN A 8 30.44 -7.64 46.36
N THR A 9 30.00 -6.62 45.60
CA THR A 9 29.62 -5.32 46.18
C THR A 9 28.59 -4.55 45.34
N ALA A 10 27.40 -5.13 45.11
CA ALA A 10 26.22 -4.39 44.59
C ALA A 10 24.87 -5.13 44.79
N LEU A 11 24.70 -5.95 45.84
CA LEU A 11 23.42 -6.61 46.15
C LEU A 11 23.06 -6.44 47.63
N ALA A 12 22.31 -5.37 47.92
CA ALA A 12 21.65 -5.18 49.21
C ALA A 12 20.30 -4.45 49.01
N ARG A 13 19.18 -5.18 49.14
CA ARG A 13 17.84 -4.59 49.33
C ARG A 13 17.64 -4.30 50.83
N PRO A 14 17.14 -3.12 51.22
CA PRO A 14 16.52 -2.90 52.53
C PRO A 14 15.05 -3.34 52.53
N THR A 15 14.56 -3.84 53.67
CA THR A 15 13.15 -4.21 53.88
C THR A 15 12.55 -3.52 55.11
N THR A 16 11.26 -3.19 54.99
CA THR A 16 10.24 -2.87 56.01
C THR A 16 10.04 -1.41 56.56
N PRO A 17 8.78 -1.04 56.91
CA PRO A 17 8.29 0.36 57.13
C PRO A 17 7.85 0.56 58.63
N PRO A 18 6.93 1.47 59.08
CA PRO A 18 6.17 2.56 58.41
C PRO A 18 6.01 3.90 59.20
N SER A 19 5.52 4.96 58.52
CA SER A 19 4.50 5.90 59.05
C SER A 19 4.02 6.89 57.98
N SER A 20 2.76 7.32 58.03
CA SER A 20 2.01 8.01 56.95
C SER A 20 1.90 9.53 57.07
N SER A 21 1.84 10.26 55.93
CA SER A 21 0.75 11.23 55.65
C SER A 21 0.75 11.80 54.22
N ASN A 22 -0.38 11.61 53.52
CA ASN A 22 -0.97 12.48 52.47
C ASN A 22 -0.27 12.65 51.09
N SER A 23 -1.10 13.02 50.10
CA SER A 23 -0.94 12.87 48.63
C SER A 23 -0.71 14.22 47.90
N PRO A 24 -0.88 14.28 46.56
CA PRO A 24 0.08 13.90 45.51
C PRO A 24 0.63 15.15 44.77
N LEU A 25 1.66 15.00 43.94
CA LEU A 25 2.02 16.03 42.96
C LEU A 25 2.50 15.42 41.64
N ASP A 26 2.04 16.01 40.54
CA ASP A 26 2.39 15.62 39.18
C ASP A 26 3.86 15.93 38.86
N HIS A 27 4.48 15.05 38.07
CA HIS A 27 5.73 15.33 37.38
C HIS A 27 5.50 15.29 35.88
N ILE A 28 5.00 16.41 35.37
CA ILE A 28 5.01 16.75 33.94
C ILE A 28 6.48 16.80 33.51
N ILE A 29 6.90 15.86 32.65
CA ILE A 29 8.21 15.90 32.01
C ILE A 29 8.09 16.78 30.76
N THR A 30 8.48 18.05 30.87
CA THR A 30 8.63 18.96 29.73
C THR A 30 9.91 18.64 28.96
N LEU A 31 9.79 17.86 27.87
CA LEU A 31 10.89 17.55 26.95
C LEU A 31 11.25 18.74 26.04
N ASN A 32 11.79 19.81 26.63
CA ASN A 32 12.30 20.99 25.92
C ASN A 32 13.71 20.79 25.32
N ASN A 33 14.09 19.56 24.95
CA ASN A 33 15.41 19.27 24.38
C ASN A 33 15.35 18.18 23.31
N VAL A 34 15.28 18.60 22.05
CA VAL A 34 15.53 17.77 20.86
C VAL A 34 16.81 16.92 20.96
N PRO A 35 17.94 17.39 21.56
CA PRO A 35 19.12 16.55 21.76
C PRO A 35 18.86 15.29 22.60
N GLN A 36 18.03 15.37 23.65
CA GLN A 36 17.73 14.22 24.51
C GLN A 36 16.86 13.18 23.81
N PHE A 37 15.98 13.62 22.90
CA PHE A 37 15.22 12.73 22.03
C PHE A 37 16.12 12.03 21.00
N ILE A 38 17.05 12.77 20.38
CA ILE A 38 18.06 12.20 19.47
C ILE A 38 18.94 11.17 20.20
N ASP A 39 19.36 11.44 21.43
CA ASP A 39 20.14 10.49 22.23
C ASP A 39 19.33 9.23 22.61
N MET A 40 18.02 9.37 22.88
CA MET A 40 17.12 8.23 23.10
C MET A 40 16.99 7.36 21.85
N VAL A 41 16.78 7.96 20.67
CA VAL A 41 16.72 7.24 19.39
C VAL A 41 18.05 6.56 19.08
N LYS A 42 19.18 7.25 19.28
CA LYS A 42 20.54 6.70 19.15
C LYS A 42 20.75 5.49 20.09
N ALA A 43 20.25 5.55 21.32
CA ALA A 43 20.34 4.45 22.29
C ALA A 43 19.47 3.23 21.89
N VAL A 44 18.25 3.44 21.41
CA VAL A 44 17.36 2.36 20.94
C VAL A 44 17.95 1.66 19.71
N VAL A 45 18.44 2.43 18.73
CA VAL A 45 19.11 1.88 17.54
C VAL A 45 20.40 1.14 17.91
N ALA A 46 21.19 1.67 18.85
CA ALA A 46 22.38 0.99 19.35
C ALA A 46 22.05 -0.33 20.09
N MET A 47 20.96 -0.39 20.87
CA MET A 47 20.50 -1.65 21.49
C MET A 47 20.04 -2.66 20.44
N GLN A 48 19.39 -2.22 19.36
CA GLN A 48 18.97 -3.08 18.26
C GLN A 48 20.16 -3.68 17.48
N ILE A 49 21.28 -2.95 17.41
CA ILE A 49 22.53 -3.38 16.76
C ILE A 49 23.39 -4.27 17.68
N ALA A 50 23.25 -4.15 19.01
CA ALA A 50 24.11 -4.81 19.99
C ALA A 50 23.72 -6.26 20.36
N LEU A 51 22.74 -6.87 19.67
CA LEU A 51 22.43 -8.29 19.85
C LEU A 51 23.58 -9.17 19.30
N PRO A 52 24.13 -10.13 20.08
CA PRO A 52 25.35 -10.83 19.68
C PRO A 52 25.17 -11.74 18.46
N ALA A 53 25.88 -11.44 17.38
CA ALA A 53 26.02 -12.34 16.24
C ALA A 53 27.11 -13.40 16.51
N GLU A 54 26.73 -14.66 16.71
CA GLU A 54 27.68 -15.77 16.67
C GLU A 54 27.99 -16.21 15.22
N ALA A 55 29.03 -15.58 14.67
CA ALA A 55 29.92 -16.12 13.63
C ALA A 55 29.38 -16.20 12.16
N PRO A 56 30.26 -16.32 11.14
CA PRO A 56 30.50 -15.14 10.30
C PRO A 56 30.53 -15.38 8.77
N ALA A 57 30.77 -14.28 8.04
CA ALA A 57 31.16 -14.17 6.63
C ALA A 57 30.06 -14.34 5.57
N LEU A 58 29.51 -13.20 5.11
CA LEU A 58 29.83 -12.65 3.78
C LEU A 58 29.23 -11.24 3.63
N GLN A 59 30.03 -10.20 3.88
CA GLN A 59 29.69 -8.82 3.53
C GLN A 59 30.02 -8.57 2.04
N ALA A 60 29.03 -8.17 1.25
CA ALA A 60 29.23 -7.32 0.07
C ALA A 60 27.91 -6.62 -0.31
N SER A 61 27.98 -5.32 -0.57
CA SER A 61 26.89 -4.51 -1.17
C SER A 61 25.58 -4.36 -0.37
N ALA A 62 25.69 -3.86 0.86
CA ALA A 62 24.70 -2.91 1.38
C ALA A 62 25.47 -1.67 1.83
N GLN A 63 25.14 -0.49 1.30
CA GLN A 63 25.66 0.76 1.86
C GLN A 63 25.01 0.93 3.25
N PRO A 64 25.79 1.05 4.33
CA PRO A 64 25.21 1.38 5.63
C PRO A 64 24.70 2.81 5.57
N LEU A 65 23.41 3.01 5.86
CA LEU A 65 22.82 4.32 6.12
C LEU A 65 23.61 4.99 7.25
N THR A 66 24.41 6.01 6.91
CA THR A 66 25.18 6.77 7.88
C THR A 66 24.27 7.74 8.63
N VAL A 67 24.59 7.99 9.89
CA VAL A 67 23.83 8.93 10.74
C VAL A 67 23.77 10.32 10.10
N GLU A 68 24.85 10.75 9.45
CA GLU A 68 24.96 12.03 8.74
C GLU A 68 23.97 12.14 7.56
N TYR A 69 23.71 11.05 6.83
CA TYR A 69 22.72 11.03 5.73
C TYR A 69 21.29 11.21 6.27
N LEU A 70 20.99 10.57 7.40
CA LEU A 70 19.72 10.70 8.10
C LEU A 70 19.53 12.11 8.70
N GLU A 71 20.58 12.71 9.26
CA GLU A 71 20.57 14.08 9.79
C GLU A 71 20.30 15.12 8.67
N GLN A 72 20.89 14.95 7.49
CA GLN A 72 20.63 15.81 6.32
C GLN A 72 19.19 15.68 5.77
N LEU A 73 18.66 14.46 5.75
CA LEU A 73 17.33 14.17 5.21
C LEU A 73 16.22 14.73 6.11
N ILE A 74 16.41 14.66 7.44
CA ILE A 74 15.51 15.28 8.43
C ILE A 74 15.55 16.82 8.34
N ALA A 75 16.73 17.41 8.13
CA ALA A 75 16.87 18.87 7.99
C ALA A 75 16.11 19.42 6.76
N LYS A 76 16.26 18.78 5.59
CA LYS A 76 15.53 19.17 4.36
C LYS A 76 14.01 19.12 4.52
N ILE A 77 13.48 18.12 5.21
CA ILE A 77 12.02 17.96 5.42
C ILE A 77 11.45 19.09 6.33
N ALA A 78 12.23 19.56 7.30
CA ALA A 78 11.82 20.68 8.16
C ALA A 78 11.74 22.02 7.38
N GLU A 79 12.67 22.25 6.45
CA GLU A 79 12.77 23.50 5.68
C GLU A 79 11.65 23.65 4.64
N VAL A 80 11.26 22.54 3.99
CA VAL A 80 10.14 22.50 3.03
C VAL A 80 8.79 22.84 3.71
N LYS A 81 8.57 22.42 4.96
CA LYS A 81 7.31 22.74 5.68
C LYS A 81 7.22 24.20 6.14
N LEU A 82 8.35 24.86 6.42
CA LEU A 82 8.36 26.26 6.88
C LEU A 82 8.00 27.24 5.77
N THR A 83 8.38 26.96 4.52
CA THR A 83 8.05 27.82 3.36
C THR A 83 6.58 27.73 2.95
N THR A 84 5.91 26.60 3.16
CA THR A 84 4.48 26.45 2.82
C THR A 84 3.54 27.27 3.73
N LEU A 85 3.96 27.56 4.97
CA LEU A 85 3.15 28.25 5.97
C LEU A 85 3.19 29.79 5.89
N ALA A 86 4.15 30.36 5.15
CA ALA A 86 4.35 31.82 5.09
C ALA A 86 3.42 32.56 4.11
N GLY A 87 2.65 31.84 3.29
CA GLY A 87 1.94 32.39 2.13
C GLY A 87 0.41 32.45 2.23
N LYS A 88 -0.15 33.10 3.27
CA LYS A 88 -1.57 33.54 3.32
C LYS A 88 -1.88 34.45 4.52
N SER A 89 -2.05 35.76 4.27
CA SER A 89 -2.73 36.67 5.20
C SER A 89 -3.36 37.86 4.46
N GLU A 90 -4.68 38.04 4.59
CA GLU A 90 -5.36 39.34 4.39
C GLU A 90 -6.47 39.49 5.43
N ASP A 91 -6.62 40.71 5.97
CA ASP A 91 -7.50 41.04 7.08
C ASP A 91 -8.98 41.28 6.68
N PRO A 92 -9.95 41.07 7.60
CA PRO A 92 -11.37 41.28 7.33
C PRO A 92 -11.86 42.71 7.60
N LYS A 93 -12.95 43.12 6.92
CA LYS A 93 -13.74 44.33 7.23
C LYS A 93 -15.18 43.96 7.64
N PRO A 94 -15.84 44.73 8.53
CA PRO A 94 -17.03 44.26 9.25
C PRO A 94 -18.35 44.56 8.52
N ILE A 95 -19.37 43.73 8.79
CA ILE A 95 -20.78 43.97 8.44
C ILE A 95 -21.66 43.84 9.70
N ALA A 96 -22.74 44.62 9.74
CA ALA A 96 -23.53 44.91 10.93
C ALA A 96 -24.51 43.80 11.35
N THR A 97 -24.99 43.96 12.58
CA THR A 97 -25.95 43.12 13.33
C THR A 97 -27.31 42.91 12.65
N GLY A 98 -27.85 41.69 12.78
CA GLY A 98 -29.27 41.38 12.56
C GLY A 98 -29.72 40.22 13.44
N ASP A 99 -30.61 40.49 14.40
CA ASP A 99 -31.12 39.50 15.35
C ASP A 99 -31.91 38.37 14.69
N LYS A 100 -31.51 37.12 14.96
CA LYS A 100 -32.40 35.95 15.07
C LYS A 100 -31.90 35.02 16.17
N GLN A 101 -32.81 34.50 16.99
CA GLN A 101 -32.51 33.55 18.05
C GLN A 101 -31.90 32.25 17.49
N PRO A 102 -30.95 31.61 18.21
CA PRO A 102 -30.50 30.27 17.85
C PRO A 102 -31.60 29.25 18.19
N GLU A 103 -32.02 28.47 17.19
CA GLU A 103 -32.55 27.14 17.46
C GLU A 103 -31.38 26.23 17.85
N ASP A 104 -31.56 25.43 18.91
CA ASP A 104 -30.52 24.61 19.52
C ASP A 104 -30.22 23.36 18.67
N VAL A 105 -29.52 23.57 17.56
CA VAL A 105 -29.01 22.51 16.69
C VAL A 105 -27.76 21.93 17.32
N ALA A 106 -27.93 20.85 18.08
CA ALA A 106 -26.84 20.13 18.70
C ALA A 106 -25.78 19.71 17.65
N ALA A 107 -24.51 20.06 17.91
CA ALA A 107 -23.43 19.89 16.95
C ALA A 107 -23.14 18.41 16.63
N GLU A 108 -22.76 18.14 15.37
CA GLU A 108 -22.32 16.82 14.93
C GLU A 108 -21.06 16.37 15.70
N ALA A 109 -20.93 15.07 15.96
CA ALA A 109 -19.86 14.44 16.75
C ALA A 109 -19.63 15.00 18.18
N SER A 110 -20.56 15.79 18.73
CA SER A 110 -20.48 16.38 20.08
C SER A 110 -20.42 15.40 21.26
N ARG A 111 -20.54 14.09 21.01
CA ARG A 111 -20.30 13.01 21.99
C ARG A 111 -19.13 12.15 21.55
N LEU A 112 -18.11 12.07 22.40
CA LEU A 112 -16.97 11.15 22.31
C LEU A 112 -17.40 9.69 22.61
N GLU A 113 -18.36 9.20 21.85
CA GLU A 113 -18.97 7.88 21.94
C GLU A 113 -19.27 7.39 20.52
N PHE A 114 -19.39 6.07 20.34
CA PHE A 114 -19.95 5.47 19.13
C PHE A 114 -21.25 4.73 19.47
N LYS A 115 -22.10 4.52 18.46
CA LYS A 115 -23.32 3.71 18.63
C LYS A 115 -23.37 2.57 17.61
N THR A 116 -23.77 1.38 18.06
CA THR A 116 -24.10 0.26 17.16
C THR A 116 -25.58 0.26 16.81
N VAL A 117 -25.91 0.09 15.53
CA VAL A 117 -27.28 0.02 15.01
C VAL A 117 -27.42 -1.13 14.02
N ASP A 118 -28.60 -1.77 13.99
CA ASP A 118 -28.91 -2.79 13.00
C ASP A 118 -29.65 -2.18 11.79
N GLU A 119 -29.28 -2.61 10.59
CA GLU A 119 -29.90 -2.23 9.32
C GLU A 119 -30.47 -3.47 8.62
N LEU A 120 -31.79 -3.49 8.48
CA LEU A 120 -32.54 -4.63 7.94
C LEU A 120 -33.26 -4.26 6.65
N TRP A 121 -33.49 -5.25 5.80
CA TRP A 121 -34.26 -5.08 4.57
C TRP A 121 -35.75 -4.88 4.88
N ASP A 122 -36.31 -3.72 4.54
CA ASP A 122 -37.76 -3.52 4.53
C ASP A 122 -38.38 -4.12 3.26
N GLY A 123 -39.17 -5.17 3.45
CA GLY A 123 -39.95 -5.81 2.39
C GLY A 123 -40.99 -4.92 1.72
N LYS A 124 -41.43 -3.83 2.39
CA LYS A 124 -42.47 -2.91 1.90
C LYS A 124 -41.88 -1.71 1.16
N ALA A 125 -40.87 -1.06 1.73
CA ALA A 125 -40.19 0.08 1.10
C ALA A 125 -39.24 -0.34 -0.03
N HIS A 126 -38.89 -1.64 -0.12
CA HIS A 126 -37.86 -2.16 -1.03
C HIS A 126 -36.47 -1.52 -0.82
N THR A 127 -36.18 -1.09 0.40
CA THR A 127 -34.93 -0.45 0.81
C THR A 127 -34.41 -1.07 2.11
N TYR A 128 -33.14 -0.83 2.42
CA TYR A 128 -32.60 -1.10 3.76
C TYR A 128 -32.96 0.06 4.70
N ALA A 129 -33.32 -0.26 5.94
CA ALA A 129 -33.69 0.71 6.97
C ALA A 129 -33.05 0.37 8.31
N ILE A 130 -32.58 1.40 9.03
CA ILE A 130 -32.06 1.25 10.39
C ILE A 130 -33.23 0.99 11.34
N VAL A 131 -33.14 -0.07 12.14
CA VAL A 131 -34.27 -0.59 12.94
C VAL A 131 -34.74 0.41 14.00
N GLU A 132 -33.82 1.20 14.57
CA GLU A 132 -34.14 2.27 15.52
C GLU A 132 -34.79 3.51 14.87
N SER A 133 -34.74 3.63 13.53
CA SER A 133 -35.32 4.75 12.79
C SER A 133 -36.82 4.60 12.51
N LEU A 134 -37.51 3.65 13.15
CA LEU A 134 -38.98 3.51 13.14
C LEU A 134 -39.71 4.59 13.97
N LYS A 135 -39.11 5.77 14.15
CA LYS A 135 -39.79 6.98 14.62
C LYS A 135 -40.25 7.82 13.42
N PRO A 136 -41.34 8.61 13.54
CA PRO A 136 -41.85 9.39 12.42
C PRO A 136 -40.82 10.36 11.81
N VAL A 137 -40.97 10.62 10.52
CA VAL A 137 -40.13 11.54 9.74
C VAL A 137 -39.98 12.88 10.47
N GLY A 138 -38.74 13.30 10.72
CA GLY A 138 -38.40 14.53 11.45
C GLY A 138 -37.66 14.33 12.79
N GLN A 139 -37.29 13.10 13.18
CA GLN A 139 -36.68 12.83 14.48
C GLN A 139 -35.48 11.86 14.46
N VAL A 140 -34.59 11.98 13.46
CA VAL A 140 -33.31 11.24 13.40
C VAL A 140 -32.12 12.15 13.76
N ASN A 141 -32.35 13.15 14.61
CA ASN A 141 -31.35 14.18 14.98
C ASN A 141 -30.39 13.73 16.10
N GLY A 142 -30.38 12.43 16.46
CA GLY A 142 -29.62 11.91 17.60
C GLY A 142 -28.44 11.00 17.24
N LEU A 143 -28.34 10.54 15.99
CA LEU A 143 -27.24 9.67 15.54
C LEU A 143 -26.02 10.47 15.08
N ASP A 144 -26.22 11.70 14.61
CA ASP A 144 -25.13 12.57 14.18
C ASP A 144 -24.33 13.17 15.36
N LEU A 145 -24.82 12.99 16.60
CA LEU A 145 -24.12 13.38 17.83
C LEU A 145 -22.89 12.51 18.16
N TYR A 146 -22.85 11.27 17.67
CA TYR A 146 -21.76 10.32 17.95
C TYR A 146 -20.61 10.52 16.96
N VAL A 147 -19.37 10.19 17.33
CA VAL A 147 -18.19 10.30 16.45
C VAL A 147 -18.33 9.44 15.19
N PHE A 148 -18.85 8.22 15.36
CA PHE A 148 -19.19 7.28 14.29
C PHE A 148 -20.30 6.32 14.72
N ILE A 149 -20.94 5.70 13.72
CA ILE A 149 -22.00 4.70 13.90
C ILE A 149 -21.54 3.36 13.30
N VAL A 150 -21.62 2.29 14.09
CA VAL A 150 -21.38 0.92 13.62
C VAL A 150 -22.71 0.35 13.11
N ARG A 151 -22.87 0.31 11.80
CA ARG A 151 -24.09 -0.17 11.12
C ARG A 151 -23.95 -1.63 10.70
N ARG A 152 -24.70 -2.51 11.36
CA ARG A 152 -24.77 -3.94 11.07
C ARG A 152 -25.82 -4.22 9.99
N ARG A 153 -25.40 -4.39 8.73
CA ARG A 153 -26.28 -4.74 7.60
C ARG A 153 -26.41 -6.25 7.47
N VAL A 154 -27.64 -6.78 7.47
CA VAL A 154 -27.90 -8.20 7.16
C VAL A 154 -28.37 -8.33 5.71
N ASP A 155 -27.59 -8.98 4.85
CA ASP A 155 -27.95 -9.10 3.44
C ASP A 155 -29.23 -9.94 3.23
N LYS A 156 -30.11 -9.41 2.37
CA LYS A 156 -31.41 -10.00 2.06
C LYS A 156 -31.30 -11.44 1.55
N LYS A 157 -30.30 -11.76 0.72
CA LYS A 157 -30.15 -13.05 0.02
C LYS A 157 -29.29 -14.04 0.79
N THR A 158 -28.09 -13.65 1.18
CA THR A 158 -27.09 -14.53 1.81
C THR A 158 -27.33 -14.72 3.31
N LYS A 159 -28.06 -13.79 3.94
CA LYS A 159 -28.20 -13.67 5.41
C LYS A 159 -26.88 -13.47 6.15
N MET A 160 -25.80 -13.16 5.43
CA MET A 160 -24.54 -12.73 6.04
C MET A 160 -24.69 -11.32 6.58
N THR A 161 -23.93 -11.05 7.63
CA THR A 161 -23.89 -9.77 8.33
C THR A 161 -22.59 -9.07 7.98
N THR A 162 -22.68 -7.86 7.45
CA THR A 162 -21.53 -6.98 7.18
C THR A 162 -21.66 -5.74 8.07
N CYS A 163 -20.58 -5.38 8.77
CA CYS A 163 -20.53 -4.17 9.57
C CYS A 163 -19.86 -3.04 8.78
N TYR A 164 -20.49 -1.87 8.78
CA TYR A 164 -19.97 -0.63 8.24
C TYR A 164 -19.76 0.38 9.36
N VAL A 165 -18.75 1.23 9.23
CA VAL A 165 -18.52 2.38 10.11
C VAL A 165 -18.91 3.63 9.33
N ASP A 166 -20.03 4.23 9.72
CA ASP A 166 -20.51 5.50 9.18
C ASP A 166 -19.91 6.64 10.01
N VAL A 167 -18.96 7.37 9.42
CA VAL A 167 -18.18 8.41 10.10
C VAL A 167 -18.98 9.71 10.14
N LYS A 168 -19.03 10.35 11.31
CA LYS A 168 -19.73 11.63 11.54
C LYS A 168 -18.78 12.78 11.80
N SER A 169 -17.75 12.56 12.62
CA SER A 169 -16.72 13.57 12.86
C SER A 169 -15.97 13.91 11.57
N GLU A 170 -15.93 15.19 11.23
CA GLU A 170 -15.18 15.68 10.07
C GLU A 170 -13.68 15.44 10.23
N LEU A 171 -13.14 15.67 11.43
CA LEU A 171 -11.73 15.42 11.77
C LEU A 171 -11.33 13.96 11.53
N LEU A 172 -12.16 13.01 11.98
CA LEU A 172 -11.93 11.58 11.76
C LEU A 172 -12.10 11.20 10.28
N ARG A 173 -13.08 11.80 9.59
CA ARG A 173 -13.31 11.58 8.15
C ARG A 173 -12.09 11.99 7.32
N ASP A 174 -11.45 13.09 7.66
CA ASP A 174 -10.31 13.59 6.90
C ASP A 174 -9.03 12.79 7.18
N ILE A 175 -8.79 12.36 8.44
CA ILE A 175 -7.74 11.35 8.75
C ILE A 175 -7.97 10.05 7.95
N LEU A 176 -9.21 9.55 7.91
CA LEU A 176 -9.54 8.34 7.17
C LEU A 176 -9.42 8.52 5.65
N ARG A 177 -9.66 9.71 5.11
CA ARG A 177 -9.38 10.01 3.70
C ARG A 177 -7.90 9.89 3.41
N ASP A 178 -7.03 10.45 4.24
CA ASP A 178 -5.57 10.37 4.05
C ASP A 178 -5.02 8.94 4.18
N VAL A 179 -5.50 8.16 5.15
CA VAL A 179 -5.07 6.77 5.36
C VAL A 179 -5.60 5.81 4.28
N LEU A 180 -6.81 6.05 3.76
CA LEU A 180 -7.46 5.15 2.81
C LEU A 180 -7.30 5.57 1.33
N LYS A 181 -6.71 6.73 1.03
CA LYS A 181 -6.64 7.34 -0.33
C LYS A 181 -6.15 6.40 -1.43
N ASP A 182 -5.16 5.56 -1.11
CA ASP A 182 -4.51 4.67 -2.08
C ASP A 182 -5.22 3.30 -2.21
N ILE A 183 -6.32 3.08 -1.49
CA ILE A 183 -7.05 1.81 -1.44
C ILE A 183 -8.18 1.81 -2.47
N LYS A 184 -8.09 0.88 -3.43
CA LYS A 184 -9.12 0.69 -4.46
C LYS A 184 -10.39 0.07 -3.87
N GLY A 185 -11.55 0.51 -4.38
CA GLY A 185 -12.86 -0.04 -4.01
C GLY A 185 -13.61 0.73 -2.91
N ILE A 186 -13.11 1.90 -2.47
CA ILE A 186 -13.77 2.78 -1.49
C ILE A 186 -14.14 4.12 -2.16
N SER A 187 -15.36 4.61 -1.90
CA SER A 187 -15.76 5.98 -2.24
C SER A 187 -15.41 6.95 -1.09
N LEU A 188 -14.30 7.66 -1.18
CA LEU A 188 -13.87 8.63 -0.15
C LEU A 188 -14.46 10.04 -0.33
N ASN A 189 -14.96 10.33 -1.53
CA ASN A 189 -15.48 11.64 -1.94
C ASN A 189 -16.92 11.91 -1.49
N GLU A 190 -17.60 10.92 -0.91
CA GLU A 190 -18.95 11.09 -0.39
C GLU A 190 -18.94 11.98 0.87
N SER A 191 -19.97 12.82 1.04
CA SER A 191 -20.09 13.71 2.21
C SER A 191 -20.29 12.93 3.52
N LYS A 192 -20.87 11.72 3.41
CA LYS A 192 -21.04 10.75 4.50
C LYS A 192 -20.14 9.55 4.22
N LEU A 193 -18.92 9.58 4.76
CA LEU A 193 -17.97 8.48 4.61
C LEU A 193 -18.48 7.23 5.34
N SER A 194 -18.60 6.12 4.61
CA SER A 194 -18.98 4.81 5.14
C SER A 194 -17.98 3.77 4.66
N VAL A 195 -17.30 3.10 5.60
CA VAL A 195 -16.23 2.13 5.30
C VAL A 195 -16.57 0.78 5.91
N GLU A 196 -16.25 -0.33 5.24
CA GLU A 196 -16.42 -1.66 5.82
C GLU A 196 -15.49 -1.84 7.02
N GLN A 197 -16.02 -2.37 8.13
CA GLN A 197 -15.27 -2.54 9.37
C GLN A 197 -14.08 -3.50 9.22
N ASN A 198 -14.17 -4.51 8.34
CA ASN A 198 -13.06 -5.44 8.05
C ASN A 198 -11.88 -4.72 7.41
N LEU A 199 -12.17 -3.76 6.51
CA LEU A 199 -11.16 -2.99 5.80
C LEU A 199 -10.38 -2.08 6.76
N LEU A 200 -11.10 -1.38 7.65
CA LEU A 200 -10.50 -0.56 8.71
C LEU A 200 -9.59 -1.37 9.66
N TYR A 201 -9.89 -2.65 9.87
CA TYR A 201 -9.01 -3.54 10.64
C TYR A 201 -7.72 -3.89 9.88
N THR A 202 -7.78 -4.10 8.56
CA THR A 202 -6.55 -4.33 7.77
C THR A 202 -5.60 -3.13 7.75
N THR A 203 -6.14 -1.92 7.92
CA THR A 203 -5.41 -0.64 8.02
C THR A 203 -5.15 -0.19 9.47
N LEU A 204 -5.35 -1.07 10.46
CA LEU A 204 -5.22 -0.69 11.87
C LEU A 204 -3.80 -0.22 12.24
N PRO A 205 -2.70 -0.85 11.79
CA PRO A 205 -1.34 -0.36 12.08
C PRO A 205 -1.06 1.04 11.51
N GLU A 206 -1.65 1.38 10.36
CA GLU A 206 -1.53 2.67 9.71
C GLU A 206 -2.31 3.76 10.50
N LEU A 207 -3.45 3.41 11.11
CA LEU A 207 -4.19 4.26 12.06
C LEU A 207 -3.44 4.44 13.39
N GLU A 208 -2.82 3.37 13.92
CA GLU A 208 -1.97 3.44 15.13
C GLU A 208 -0.72 4.30 14.90
N LEU A 209 -0.10 4.20 13.72
CA LEU A 209 0.99 5.09 13.33
C LEU A 209 0.52 6.55 13.34
N CYS A 210 -0.61 6.87 12.69
CA CYS A 210 -1.18 8.22 12.72
C CYS A 210 -1.39 8.75 14.15
N GLN A 211 -1.83 7.89 15.07
CA GLN A 211 -1.94 8.24 16.49
C GLN A 211 -0.57 8.58 17.13
N SER A 212 0.49 7.83 16.81
CA SER A 212 1.84 8.06 17.34
C SER A 212 2.58 9.27 16.75
N TRP A 213 2.38 9.59 15.46
CA TRP A 213 3.01 10.76 14.82
C TRP A 213 2.57 12.09 15.46
N ASN A 214 1.43 12.09 16.16
CA ASN A 214 0.91 13.25 16.89
C ASN A 214 1.69 13.61 18.15
N GLU A 215 2.52 12.71 18.68
CA GLU A 215 3.45 13.05 19.77
C GLU A 215 4.60 13.95 19.28
N ILE A 216 4.76 14.11 17.95
CA ILE A 216 5.87 14.82 17.30
C ILE A 216 5.40 16.12 16.62
N ALA A 217 4.21 16.13 16.02
CA ALA A 217 3.57 17.33 15.48
C ALA A 217 2.08 17.31 15.82
N PRO A 218 1.53 18.31 16.53
CA PRO A 218 0.17 18.24 17.03
C PRO A 218 -0.87 18.37 15.90
N LEU A 219 -1.61 17.29 15.60
CA LEU A 219 -3.00 17.45 15.15
C LEU A 219 -3.83 18.07 16.28
N ASP A 220 -5.04 18.48 15.93
CA ASP A 220 -6.07 18.84 16.90
C ASP A 220 -6.27 17.71 17.93
N GLN A 221 -6.25 18.08 19.22
CA GLN A 221 -6.46 17.17 20.35
C GLN A 221 -7.80 16.42 20.23
N GLU A 222 -8.82 17.06 19.65
CA GLU A 222 -10.13 16.44 19.41
C GLU A 222 -10.06 15.35 18.34
N ALA A 223 -9.28 15.56 17.27
CA ALA A 223 -9.06 14.57 16.20
C ALA A 223 -8.38 13.29 16.74
N ILE A 224 -7.42 13.46 17.66
CA ILE A 224 -6.71 12.35 18.32
C ILE A 224 -7.68 11.52 19.18
N LEU A 225 -8.57 12.17 19.92
CA LEU A 225 -9.59 11.48 20.73
C LEU A 225 -10.57 10.69 19.86
N HIS A 226 -11.00 11.26 18.72
CA HIS A 226 -11.86 10.60 17.76
C HIS A 226 -11.18 9.39 17.07
N LEU A 227 -9.91 9.51 16.71
CA LEU A 227 -9.11 8.40 16.17
C LEU A 227 -8.89 7.30 17.20
N GLY A 228 -8.53 7.66 18.45
CA GLY A 228 -8.32 6.72 19.54
C GLY A 228 -9.57 5.89 19.83
N LEU A 229 -10.75 6.52 19.86
CA LEU A 229 -12.04 5.83 20.02
C LEU A 229 -12.29 4.79 18.92
N LEU A 230 -11.91 5.08 17.67
CA LEU A 230 -12.03 4.13 16.56
C LEU A 230 -11.02 2.98 16.68
N VAL A 231 -9.77 3.28 17.02
CA VAL A 231 -8.69 2.29 17.21
C VAL A 231 -9.04 1.32 18.35
N ASP A 232 -9.50 1.82 19.50
CA ASP A 232 -9.90 1.00 20.64
C ASP A 232 -11.14 0.14 20.34
N TYR A 233 -12.10 0.69 19.58
CA TYR A 233 -13.23 -0.09 19.06
C TYR A 233 -12.77 -1.24 18.17
N LEU A 234 -11.90 -0.98 17.18
CA LEU A 234 -11.42 -2.00 16.25
C LEU A 234 -10.60 -3.08 16.97
N LYS A 235 -9.70 -2.70 17.89
CA LYS A 235 -8.96 -3.63 18.75
C LYS A 235 -9.89 -4.54 19.56
N SER A 236 -10.92 -3.96 20.17
CA SER A 236 -11.91 -4.71 20.95
C SER A 236 -12.76 -5.63 20.09
N ALA A 237 -13.19 -5.18 18.91
CA ALA A 237 -14.05 -5.94 18.00
C ALA A 237 -13.35 -7.12 17.32
N TYR A 238 -12.03 -7.03 17.11
CA TYR A 238 -11.24 -8.06 16.43
C TYR A 238 -10.20 -8.76 17.32
N ALA A 239 -10.26 -8.61 18.65
CA ALA A 239 -9.32 -9.22 19.59
C ALA A 239 -9.08 -10.73 19.33
N ASP A 240 -10.15 -11.51 19.16
CA ASP A 240 -10.07 -12.95 18.85
C ASP A 240 -9.41 -13.24 17.49
N THR A 241 -9.66 -12.37 16.50
CA THR A 241 -9.07 -12.48 15.15
C THR A 241 -7.57 -12.17 15.22
N THR A 242 -7.19 -11.09 15.90
CA THR A 242 -5.79 -10.71 16.13
C THR A 242 -5.05 -11.80 16.90
N GLN A 243 -5.63 -12.33 17.97
CA GLN A 243 -5.04 -13.45 18.73
C GLN A 243 -4.86 -14.69 17.86
N SER A 244 -5.84 -15.02 17.02
CA SER A 244 -5.75 -16.15 16.09
C SER A 244 -4.61 -15.96 15.08
N MET A 245 -4.48 -14.77 14.47
CA MET A 245 -3.37 -14.45 13.57
C MET A 245 -2.01 -14.50 14.28
N LEU A 246 -1.89 -13.90 15.47
CA LEU A 246 -0.66 -13.94 16.28
C LEU A 246 -0.27 -15.36 16.71
N SER A 247 -1.22 -16.29 16.82
CA SER A 247 -0.92 -17.70 17.14
C SER A 247 -0.45 -18.53 15.94
N LEU A 248 -0.84 -18.14 14.71
CA LEU A 248 -0.61 -18.94 13.50
C LEU A 248 0.56 -18.40 12.65
N LEU A 249 0.62 -17.08 12.43
CA LEU A 249 1.59 -16.45 11.53
C LEU A 249 3.06 -16.68 11.93
N PRO A 250 3.46 -16.69 13.22
CA PRO A 250 4.85 -17.01 13.60
C PRO A 250 5.30 -18.45 13.31
N THR A 251 4.37 -19.31 12.89
CA THR A 251 4.65 -20.71 12.50
C THR A 251 4.50 -20.95 10.99
N ASP A 252 4.31 -19.88 10.20
CA ASP A 252 4.02 -19.89 8.77
C ASP A 252 2.73 -20.65 8.39
N TYR A 253 1.73 -20.67 9.28
CA TYR A 253 0.40 -21.22 9.01
C TYR A 253 -0.68 -20.14 8.95
N ILE A 254 -1.76 -20.43 8.24
CA ILE A 254 -2.98 -19.62 8.19
C ILE A 254 -4.22 -20.52 7.98
N THR A 255 -5.38 -20.11 8.50
CA THR A 255 -6.67 -20.76 8.22
C THR A 255 -7.44 -19.99 7.16
N TYR A 256 -8.22 -20.69 6.33
CA TYR A 256 -8.96 -20.08 5.23
C TYR A 256 -9.85 -18.89 5.67
N ASP A 257 -10.49 -18.99 6.84
CA ASP A 257 -11.42 -17.97 7.32
C ASP A 257 -10.71 -16.69 7.85
N LEU A 258 -9.35 -16.67 7.87
CA LEU A 258 -8.53 -15.49 8.19
C LEU A 258 -7.92 -14.82 6.94
N LEU A 259 -8.15 -15.35 5.72
CA LEU A 259 -7.54 -14.80 4.50
C LEU A 259 -7.92 -13.33 4.25
N TRP A 260 -9.13 -12.92 4.63
CA TRP A 260 -9.59 -11.53 4.50
C TRP A 260 -8.76 -10.54 5.33
N ALA A 261 -8.23 -10.98 6.48
CA ALA A 261 -7.40 -10.18 7.37
C ALA A 261 -5.90 -10.31 7.05
N PHE A 262 -5.52 -11.40 6.39
CA PHE A 262 -4.14 -11.72 6.03
C PHE A 262 -3.61 -10.90 4.85
N PHE A 263 -4.46 -10.62 3.85
CA PHE A 263 -4.10 -9.77 2.73
C PHE A 263 -4.44 -8.31 3.01
N LYS A 264 -3.41 -7.50 3.29
CA LYS A 264 -3.55 -6.05 3.43
C LYS A 264 -3.65 -5.36 2.05
N PRO A 265 -4.50 -4.33 1.89
CA PRO A 265 -4.52 -3.46 0.70
C PRO A 265 -3.13 -2.98 0.29
N ASN A 266 -2.89 -2.87 -1.02
CA ASN A 266 -1.62 -2.50 -1.65
C ASN A 266 -0.41 -3.43 -1.36
N ALA A 267 -0.54 -4.47 -0.54
CA ALA A 267 0.57 -5.38 -0.26
C ALA A 267 1.04 -6.14 -1.51
N LEU A 268 2.36 -6.34 -1.58
CA LEU A 268 3.01 -7.19 -2.57
C LEU A 268 2.69 -8.67 -2.30
N VAL A 269 1.99 -9.31 -3.23
CA VAL A 269 1.59 -10.72 -3.18
C VAL A 269 2.41 -11.54 -4.18
N TYR A 270 3.17 -12.50 -3.67
CA TYR A 270 3.86 -13.52 -4.46
C TYR A 270 2.85 -14.51 -5.05
N THR A 271 3.09 -14.90 -6.30
CA THR A 271 2.44 -16.02 -6.99
C THR A 271 3.35 -16.50 -8.13
N THR A 272 2.86 -17.36 -9.01
CA THR A 272 3.58 -17.80 -10.22
C THR A 272 2.79 -17.48 -11.48
N CYS A 273 3.47 -17.16 -12.58
CA CYS A 273 2.82 -17.05 -13.88
C CYS A 273 2.20 -18.41 -14.28
N SER A 274 0.91 -18.44 -14.60
CA SER A 274 0.18 -19.71 -14.81
C SER A 274 0.63 -20.50 -16.04
N GLY A 275 1.23 -19.85 -17.05
CA GLY A 275 1.71 -20.50 -18.28
C GLY A 275 3.23 -20.63 -18.41
N THR A 276 4.03 -20.11 -17.47
CA THR A 276 5.50 -20.32 -17.47
C THR A 276 6.05 -20.82 -16.14
N HIS A 277 5.21 -20.86 -15.09
CA HIS A 277 5.53 -21.16 -13.69
C HIS A 277 6.64 -20.30 -13.07
N LYS A 278 7.07 -19.23 -13.74
CA LYS A 278 8.08 -18.30 -13.20
C LYS A 278 7.51 -17.48 -12.03
N PRO A 279 8.36 -17.08 -11.07
CA PRO A 279 8.01 -16.13 -10.03
C PRO A 279 7.31 -14.89 -10.58
N ARG A 280 6.28 -14.43 -9.88
CA ARG A 280 5.54 -13.22 -10.18
C ARG A 280 5.17 -12.53 -8.87
N CYS A 281 5.18 -11.20 -8.85
CA CYS A 281 4.48 -10.44 -7.81
C CYS A 281 3.34 -9.65 -8.43
N VAL A 282 2.31 -9.39 -7.62
CA VAL A 282 1.18 -8.52 -7.96
C VAL A 282 0.83 -7.66 -6.74
N ARG A 283 0.22 -6.50 -6.95
CA ARG A 283 -0.26 -5.64 -5.87
C ARG A 283 -1.70 -5.99 -5.53
N TYR A 284 -1.98 -6.37 -4.29
CA TYR A 284 -3.34 -6.70 -3.87
C TYR A 284 -4.23 -5.45 -3.79
N ASN A 285 -5.43 -5.53 -4.37
CA ASN A 285 -6.43 -4.46 -4.29
C ASN A 285 -7.45 -4.79 -3.19
N PHE A 286 -8.21 -5.89 -3.37
CA PHE A 286 -9.21 -6.39 -2.43
C PHE A 286 -9.48 -7.89 -2.67
N GLY A 287 -10.27 -8.53 -1.81
CA GLY A 287 -10.57 -9.95 -1.97
C GLY A 287 -11.89 -10.39 -1.34
N GLU A 288 -12.48 -11.45 -1.90
CA GLU A 288 -13.80 -11.96 -1.52
C GLU A 288 -13.94 -13.48 -1.74
N GLU A 289 -14.83 -14.14 -0.98
CA GLU A 289 -15.16 -15.55 -1.20
C GLU A 289 -16.12 -15.71 -2.39
N LYS A 290 -15.61 -16.24 -3.51
CA LYS A 290 -16.38 -16.56 -4.70
C LYS A 290 -16.70 -18.06 -4.78
N ARG A 291 -17.54 -18.42 -5.75
CA ARG A 291 -17.87 -19.81 -6.10
C ARG A 291 -17.74 -20.02 -7.60
N THR A 292 -17.15 -21.16 -7.97
CA THR A 292 -17.14 -21.63 -9.36
C THR A 292 -18.55 -22.04 -9.82
N LYS A 293 -18.74 -22.23 -11.13
CA LYS A 293 -19.99 -22.80 -11.69
C LYS A 293 -20.32 -24.20 -11.14
N ALA A 294 -19.32 -24.93 -10.66
CA ALA A 294 -19.47 -26.23 -9.99
C ALA A 294 -19.81 -26.13 -8.48
N GLY A 295 -19.91 -24.90 -7.93
CA GLY A 295 -20.26 -24.64 -6.52
C GLY A 295 -19.07 -24.60 -5.55
N THR A 296 -17.88 -25.03 -5.97
CA THR A 296 -16.63 -24.98 -5.18
C THR A 296 -16.30 -23.55 -4.79
N LYS A 297 -16.10 -23.32 -3.48
CA LYS A 297 -15.67 -22.04 -2.89
C LYS A 297 -14.17 -21.81 -3.14
N TYR A 298 -13.80 -20.56 -3.39
CA TYR A 298 -12.40 -20.11 -3.45
C TYR A 298 -12.30 -18.67 -2.95
N TRP A 299 -11.12 -18.29 -2.44
CA TRP A 299 -10.83 -16.89 -2.14
C TRP A 299 -10.31 -16.24 -3.41
N SER A 300 -10.99 -15.19 -3.85
CA SER A 300 -10.63 -14.38 -5.00
C SER A 300 -9.80 -13.20 -4.53
N LEU A 301 -8.56 -13.10 -4.97
CA LEU A 301 -7.75 -11.89 -4.85
C LEU A 301 -7.91 -11.09 -6.14
N ASP A 302 -8.45 -9.88 -6.06
CA ASP A 302 -8.32 -8.89 -7.13
C ASP A 302 -6.99 -8.16 -6.93
N CYS A 303 -6.11 -8.27 -7.91
CA CYS A 303 -4.77 -7.70 -7.85
C CYS A 303 -4.48 -6.85 -9.09
N SER A 304 -3.49 -5.97 -9.02
CA SER A 304 -3.00 -5.16 -10.13
C SER A 304 -1.52 -5.42 -10.44
N TYR A 305 -1.12 -5.22 -11.70
CA TYR A 305 0.24 -5.47 -12.18
C TYR A 305 0.63 -4.57 -13.37
N LEU A 306 1.95 -4.39 -13.55
CA LEU A 306 2.65 -3.73 -14.65
C LEU A 306 2.58 -4.48 -15.98
N ASP A 307 2.02 -3.95 -17.07
CA ASP A 307 2.24 -4.54 -18.42
C ASP A 307 2.25 -3.47 -19.53
N PHE A 308 2.74 -3.79 -20.73
CA PHE A 308 2.69 -2.89 -21.88
C PHE A 308 1.38 -3.08 -22.65
N ASN A 309 0.66 -1.99 -22.92
CA ASN A 309 -0.55 -2.01 -23.76
C ASN A 309 -0.26 -2.21 -25.28
N GLY A 310 1.02 -2.30 -25.65
CA GLY A 310 1.54 -2.32 -27.00
C GLY A 310 2.56 -1.19 -27.22
N GLU A 311 2.34 -0.04 -26.58
CA GLU A 311 3.16 1.17 -26.70
C GLU A 311 3.55 1.69 -25.31
N ASP A 312 2.59 1.83 -24.40
CA ASP A 312 2.76 2.40 -23.06
C ASP A 312 2.65 1.38 -21.93
N LEU A 313 3.30 1.69 -20.82
CA LEU A 313 3.17 0.94 -19.57
C LEU A 313 1.82 1.29 -18.91
N CYS A 314 1.02 0.29 -18.59
CA CYS A 314 -0.32 0.46 -18.01
C CYS A 314 -0.54 -0.51 -16.85
N VAL A 315 -1.44 -0.13 -15.94
CA VAL A 315 -1.88 -1.00 -14.83
C VAL A 315 -3.01 -1.90 -15.32
N PHE A 316 -2.84 -3.21 -15.17
CA PHE A 316 -3.85 -4.22 -15.51
C PHE A 316 -4.38 -4.93 -14.26
N SER A 317 -5.64 -5.37 -14.29
CA SER A 317 -6.23 -6.24 -13.25
C SER A 317 -5.96 -7.73 -13.53
N ILE A 318 -5.80 -8.52 -12.46
CA ILE A 318 -5.72 -9.98 -12.49
C ILE A 318 -6.43 -10.61 -11.29
N GLU A 319 -7.27 -11.62 -11.54
CA GLU A 319 -7.92 -12.44 -10.51
C GLU A 319 -7.03 -13.64 -10.15
N VAL A 320 -6.46 -13.65 -8.94
CA VAL A 320 -5.70 -14.79 -8.39
C VAL A 320 -6.58 -15.58 -7.42
N LYS A 321 -6.44 -16.91 -7.38
CA LYS A 321 -7.40 -17.81 -6.71
C LYS A 321 -6.70 -18.72 -5.73
N ILE A 322 -7.16 -18.69 -4.48
CA ILE A 322 -6.76 -19.65 -3.44
C ILE A 322 -7.92 -20.62 -3.22
N ALA A 323 -7.68 -21.92 -3.44
CA ALA A 323 -8.72 -22.93 -3.27
C ALA A 323 -9.16 -23.05 -1.80
N LYS A 324 -10.45 -23.34 -1.52
CA LYS A 324 -10.89 -23.51 -0.13
C LYS A 324 -10.31 -24.78 0.49
N PHE A 325 -9.39 -24.60 1.43
CA PHE A 325 -8.81 -25.65 2.26
C PHE A 325 -9.53 -25.77 3.62
N ARG A 326 -9.16 -26.81 4.39
CA ARG A 326 -9.69 -27.08 5.75
C ARG A 326 -8.55 -27.06 6.77
N GLY A 327 -8.82 -26.55 7.96
CA GLY A 327 -7.81 -26.40 9.02
C GLY A 327 -6.78 -25.32 8.68
N ALA A 328 -5.65 -25.38 9.38
CA ALA A 328 -4.50 -24.54 9.07
C ALA A 328 -3.68 -25.16 7.92
N ASN A 329 -3.28 -24.34 6.96
CA ASN A 329 -2.35 -24.70 5.88
C ASN A 329 -1.11 -23.80 5.95
N ARG A 330 0.02 -24.25 5.40
CA ARG A 330 1.22 -23.42 5.32
C ARG A 330 0.99 -22.27 4.34
N ILE A 331 1.45 -21.08 4.70
CA ILE A 331 1.35 -19.87 3.88
C ILE A 331 2.04 -20.08 2.54
N ASN A 332 3.25 -20.64 2.54
CA ASN A 332 4.04 -20.92 1.34
C ASN A 332 3.52 -22.11 0.49
N ALA A 333 2.45 -22.78 0.91
CA ALA A 333 1.75 -23.81 0.15
C ALA A 333 0.46 -23.30 -0.52
N LEU A 334 0.14 -22.00 -0.37
CA LEU A 334 -0.96 -21.34 -1.06
C LEU A 334 -0.53 -20.91 -2.47
N GLU A 335 -1.48 -20.83 -3.40
CA GLU A 335 -1.25 -20.36 -4.77
C GLU A 335 -0.83 -18.88 -4.83
N ALA A 336 -1.11 -18.13 -3.77
CA ALA A 336 -0.65 -16.75 -3.57
C ALA A 336 -0.57 -16.40 -2.08
N PHE A 337 0.41 -15.58 -1.70
CA PHE A 337 0.61 -15.09 -0.33
C PHE A 337 1.44 -13.80 -0.31
N PRO A 338 1.39 -12.95 0.75
CA PRO A 338 2.21 -11.75 0.85
C PRO A 338 3.70 -12.10 0.79
N LEU A 339 4.46 -11.39 -0.06
CA LEU A 339 5.83 -11.72 -0.46
C LEU A 339 6.82 -11.91 0.72
N GLN A 340 6.55 -11.26 1.85
CA GLN A 340 7.35 -11.38 3.09
C GLN A 340 7.38 -12.80 3.68
N TYR A 341 6.39 -13.65 3.38
CA TYR A 341 6.33 -15.05 3.85
C TYR A 341 6.99 -16.05 2.87
N HIS A 342 7.69 -15.57 1.84
CA HIS A 342 8.46 -16.44 0.96
C HIS A 342 9.73 -16.92 1.68
N ALA A 343 9.98 -18.23 1.71
CA ALA A 343 11.13 -18.81 2.43
C ALA A 343 12.49 -18.24 1.95
N GLU A 344 12.59 -17.93 0.66
CA GLU A 344 13.74 -17.24 0.05
C GLU A 344 13.42 -15.75 -0.30
N ALA A 345 12.69 -15.02 0.56
CA ALA A 345 12.16 -13.68 0.23
C ALA A 345 13.23 -12.70 -0.33
N THR A 346 14.44 -12.66 0.24
CA THR A 346 15.53 -11.79 -0.24
C THR A 346 15.94 -12.11 -1.67
N ARG A 347 16.10 -13.41 -1.99
CA ARG A 347 16.47 -13.88 -3.33
C ARG A 347 15.35 -13.60 -4.33
N VAL A 348 14.11 -13.99 -3.99
CA VAL A 348 12.96 -13.78 -4.87
C VAL A 348 12.70 -12.29 -5.13
N ARG A 349 12.93 -11.41 -4.15
CA ARG A 349 12.91 -9.95 -4.37
C ARG A 349 13.97 -9.53 -5.40
N ALA A 350 15.21 -9.98 -5.26
CA ALA A 350 16.26 -9.68 -6.24
C ALA A 350 15.93 -10.21 -7.65
N ASP A 351 15.43 -11.45 -7.75
CA ASP A 351 15.02 -12.08 -9.01
C ASP A 351 13.86 -11.30 -9.67
N LEU A 352 12.87 -10.86 -8.89
CA LEU A 352 11.74 -10.04 -9.36
C LEU A 352 12.20 -8.64 -9.81
N LEU A 353 13.06 -7.96 -9.06
CA LEU A 353 13.62 -6.66 -9.48
C LEU A 353 14.45 -6.78 -10.78
N GLY A 354 15.26 -7.83 -10.90
CA GLY A 354 16.00 -8.13 -12.13
C GLY A 354 15.08 -8.39 -13.31
N CYS A 355 14.00 -9.15 -13.07
CA CYS A 355 12.95 -9.39 -14.07
C CYS A 355 12.24 -8.09 -14.49
N GLY A 356 11.88 -7.21 -13.53
CA GLY A 356 11.26 -5.92 -13.80
C GLY A 356 12.15 -4.97 -14.59
N ARG A 357 13.44 -4.84 -14.24
CA ARG A 357 14.40 -4.05 -15.03
C ARG A 357 14.53 -4.57 -16.47
N LYS A 358 14.57 -5.89 -16.64
CA LYS A 358 14.64 -6.56 -17.96
C LYS A 358 13.34 -6.45 -18.75
N PHE A 359 12.18 -6.45 -18.09
CA PHE A 359 10.89 -6.15 -18.71
C PHE A 359 10.91 -4.74 -19.32
N MET A 360 11.35 -3.75 -18.56
CA MET A 360 11.43 -2.36 -19.01
C MET A 360 12.40 -2.18 -20.19
N SER A 361 13.56 -2.85 -20.18
CA SER A 361 14.52 -2.79 -21.30
C SER A 361 14.04 -3.50 -22.58
N LEU A 362 13.03 -4.37 -22.48
CA LEU A 362 12.40 -5.06 -23.61
C LEU A 362 11.20 -4.30 -24.20
N ARG A 363 10.97 -3.03 -23.81
CA ARG A 363 9.97 -2.16 -24.46
C ARG A 363 10.35 -1.91 -25.92
N GLY A 364 9.40 -2.07 -26.84
CA GLY A 364 9.62 -1.95 -28.28
C GLY A 364 9.92 -3.30 -28.97
N THR A 365 10.81 -3.30 -29.95
CA THR A 365 11.09 -4.46 -30.82
C THR A 365 12.52 -4.95 -30.60
N HIS A 366 12.70 -6.16 -30.06
CA HIS A 366 14.03 -6.71 -29.68
C HIS A 366 14.28 -8.11 -30.24
N HIS A 367 15.39 -8.30 -30.94
CA HIS A 367 15.84 -9.60 -31.46
C HIS A 367 16.74 -10.26 -30.43
N ARG A 368 16.25 -11.36 -29.85
CA ARG A 368 16.86 -12.03 -28.68
C ARG A 368 16.92 -13.55 -28.88
N HIS A 369 17.66 -14.23 -28.02
CA HIS A 369 17.58 -15.68 -27.85
C HIS A 369 16.57 -16.02 -26.75
N CYS A 370 15.97 -17.21 -26.79
CA CYS A 370 15.16 -17.73 -25.69
C CYS A 370 15.33 -19.25 -25.55
N ASN A 371 15.56 -19.71 -24.32
CA ASN A 371 15.69 -21.13 -23.99
C ASN A 371 14.89 -21.42 -22.70
N GLY A 372 13.63 -21.81 -22.84
CA GLY A 372 12.73 -21.89 -21.70
C GLY A 372 11.28 -22.21 -22.04
N THR A 373 10.37 -21.76 -21.18
CA THR A 373 8.94 -22.00 -21.33
C THR A 373 8.23 -20.72 -21.78
N ALA A 374 7.46 -20.84 -22.84
CA ALA A 374 6.52 -19.83 -23.32
C ALA A 374 5.10 -20.43 -23.35
N PHE A 375 4.07 -19.59 -23.50
CA PHE A 375 2.72 -20.08 -23.73
C PHE A 375 1.97 -19.21 -24.74
N TYR A 376 0.84 -19.72 -25.22
CA TYR A 376 -0.15 -18.92 -25.94
C TYR A 376 -1.57 -19.35 -25.55
N MET A 377 -2.54 -18.45 -25.73
CA MET A 377 -3.96 -18.75 -25.53
C MET A 377 -4.56 -19.43 -26.77
N ARG A 378 -5.24 -20.58 -26.58
CA ARG A 378 -6.10 -21.22 -27.57
C ARG A 378 -7.42 -21.59 -26.91
N ASP A 379 -8.54 -21.17 -27.49
CA ASP A 379 -9.91 -21.45 -27.00
C ASP A 379 -10.12 -21.12 -25.50
N GLY A 380 -9.42 -20.08 -25.02
CA GLY A 380 -9.44 -19.65 -23.61
C GLY A 380 -8.57 -20.49 -22.66
N GLN A 381 -7.80 -21.45 -23.16
CA GLN A 381 -6.84 -22.27 -22.41
C GLN A 381 -5.40 -21.85 -22.72
N GLN A 382 -4.53 -21.91 -21.73
CA GLN A 382 -3.09 -21.74 -21.92
C GLN A 382 -2.49 -23.03 -22.51
N VAL A 383 -1.70 -22.89 -23.56
CA VAL A 383 -0.92 -23.97 -24.17
C VAL A 383 0.55 -23.65 -24.02
N GLU A 384 1.23 -24.41 -23.17
CA GLU A 384 2.67 -24.31 -22.94
C GLU A 384 3.47 -24.84 -24.13
N VAL A 385 4.59 -24.19 -24.42
CA VAL A 385 5.54 -24.54 -25.47
C VAL A 385 6.95 -24.34 -24.93
N ARG A 386 7.82 -25.36 -25.11
CA ARG A 386 9.25 -25.20 -24.87
C ARG A 386 9.88 -24.52 -26.08
N ILE A 387 10.53 -23.38 -25.86
CA ILE A 387 11.25 -22.60 -26.87
C ILE A 387 12.76 -22.81 -26.67
N ASP A 388 13.46 -22.92 -27.78
CA ASP A 388 14.93 -23.03 -27.86
C ASP A 388 15.36 -22.41 -29.21
N GLY A 389 15.72 -21.13 -29.21
CA GLY A 389 16.15 -20.43 -30.41
C GLY A 389 15.91 -18.92 -30.41
N ARG A 390 16.14 -18.31 -31.57
CA ARG A 390 15.94 -16.86 -31.77
C ARG A 390 14.46 -16.50 -31.76
N ILE A 391 14.15 -15.37 -31.13
CA ILE A 391 12.83 -14.79 -30.98
C ILE A 391 12.83 -13.31 -31.38
N MET A 392 11.66 -12.81 -31.75
CA MET A 392 11.36 -11.38 -31.90
C MET A 392 10.40 -10.99 -30.77
N VAL A 393 10.88 -10.24 -29.78
CA VAL A 393 9.98 -9.59 -28.80
C VAL A 393 9.39 -8.36 -29.48
N ASP A 394 8.06 -8.30 -29.59
CA ASP A 394 7.33 -7.18 -30.18
C ASP A 394 5.85 -7.24 -29.75
N ALA A 395 5.51 -6.49 -28.69
CA ALA A 395 4.16 -6.50 -28.14
C ALA A 395 3.11 -5.88 -29.09
N ALA A 396 3.47 -4.83 -29.81
CA ALA A 396 2.57 -4.13 -30.74
C ALA A 396 2.21 -5.01 -31.94
N TYR A 397 3.22 -5.60 -32.58
CA TYR A 397 3.05 -6.46 -33.74
C TYR A 397 2.42 -7.81 -33.35
N PHE A 398 2.74 -8.37 -32.18
CA PHE A 398 2.00 -9.52 -31.63
C PHE A 398 0.50 -9.23 -31.54
N ARG A 399 0.11 -8.07 -30.97
CA ARG A 399 -1.30 -7.65 -30.83
C ARG A 399 -1.98 -7.40 -32.18
N LYS A 400 -1.23 -6.89 -33.17
CA LYS A 400 -1.70 -6.69 -34.55
C LYS A 400 -1.97 -8.00 -35.27
N MET A 401 -1.11 -9.01 -35.09
CA MET A 401 -1.26 -10.32 -35.72
C MET A 401 -2.27 -11.22 -35.00
N ASN A 402 -2.50 -10.99 -33.70
CA ASN A 402 -3.41 -11.77 -32.87
C ASN A 402 -4.51 -10.87 -32.25
N PRO A 403 -5.40 -10.27 -33.06
CA PRO A 403 -6.38 -9.29 -32.57
C PRO A 403 -7.38 -9.86 -31.56
N ASN A 404 -7.64 -11.18 -31.61
CA ASN A 404 -8.52 -11.90 -30.70
C ASN A 404 -7.79 -12.54 -29.50
N TYR A 405 -6.48 -12.30 -29.35
CA TYR A 405 -5.76 -12.74 -28.15
C TYR A 405 -6.33 -12.03 -26.92
N PHE A 406 -6.48 -12.76 -25.81
CA PHE A 406 -7.08 -12.21 -24.60
C PHE A 406 -6.32 -10.98 -24.12
N ARG A 407 -7.04 -9.87 -23.93
CA ARG A 407 -6.50 -8.64 -23.33
C ARG A 407 -7.06 -8.52 -21.92
N PRO A 408 -6.23 -8.53 -20.87
CA PRO A 408 -6.65 -8.15 -19.53
C PRO A 408 -7.20 -6.71 -19.56
N THR A 409 -8.14 -6.40 -18.67
CA THR A 409 -8.72 -5.06 -18.58
C THR A 409 -7.67 -4.09 -18.05
N VAL A 410 -7.36 -3.06 -18.86
CA VAL A 410 -6.65 -1.87 -18.38
C VAL A 410 -7.51 -1.23 -17.30
N ILE A 411 -6.90 -0.89 -16.16
CA ILE A 411 -7.60 -0.09 -15.15
C ILE A 411 -7.51 1.36 -15.61
N ASP A 412 -8.60 1.92 -16.12
CA ASP A 412 -8.68 3.35 -16.44
C ASP A 412 -8.59 4.15 -15.13
N LEU A 413 -7.48 4.87 -14.94
CA LEU A 413 -7.14 5.58 -13.70
C LEU A 413 -7.77 6.99 -13.66
N ASP A 414 -9.04 7.10 -14.03
CA ASP A 414 -9.73 8.39 -14.18
C ASP A 414 -10.05 9.09 -12.83
N HIS A 415 -9.64 8.49 -11.70
CA HIS A 415 -9.88 8.95 -10.34
C HIS A 415 -8.59 8.90 -9.48
N GLY A 416 -7.73 9.92 -9.63
CA GLY A 416 -6.80 10.38 -8.60
C GLY A 416 -5.54 9.55 -8.31
N PHE A 417 -5.38 8.35 -8.88
CA PHE A 417 -4.10 7.62 -8.82
C PHE A 417 -3.20 8.05 -9.98
N ASP A 418 -2.33 9.02 -9.70
CA ASP A 418 -1.46 9.59 -10.71
C ASP A 418 -0.28 8.65 -11.06
N ILE A 419 -0.39 7.99 -12.21
CA ILE A 419 0.73 7.24 -12.80
C ILE A 419 1.85 8.16 -13.29
N SER A 420 1.63 9.47 -13.51
CA SER A 420 2.74 10.38 -13.77
C SER A 420 3.59 10.57 -12.52
N ALA A 421 3.05 10.93 -11.35
CA ALA A 421 3.83 10.91 -10.08
C ALA A 421 4.54 9.58 -9.76
N PHE A 422 4.07 8.43 -10.29
CA PHE A 422 4.70 7.11 -10.15
C PHE A 422 5.78 6.80 -11.22
N LEU A 423 5.77 7.50 -12.35
CA LEU A 423 6.68 7.31 -13.51
C LEU A 423 7.54 8.55 -13.85
N GLU A 424 7.29 9.71 -13.24
CA GLU A 424 8.08 10.93 -13.29
C GLU A 424 9.56 10.66 -13.01
N PRO A 425 9.96 9.97 -11.90
CA PRO A 425 11.36 9.62 -11.67
C PRO A 425 11.97 8.65 -12.71
N PHE A 426 11.17 8.08 -13.61
CA PHE A 426 11.65 7.27 -14.74
C PHE A 426 11.75 8.08 -16.05
N TRP A 427 10.96 9.14 -16.27
CA TRP A 427 10.98 9.88 -17.53
C TRP A 427 12.29 10.64 -17.77
N ASP A 428 12.88 11.26 -16.75
CA ASP A 428 14.16 11.97 -16.88
C ASP A 428 15.37 11.04 -17.03
N ILE A 429 15.29 9.83 -16.44
CA ILE A 429 16.36 8.82 -16.53
C ILE A 429 16.39 8.20 -17.94
N TYR A 430 15.23 7.85 -18.50
CA TYR A 430 15.16 7.07 -19.76
C TYR A 430 15.06 7.93 -21.03
N SER A 431 14.69 9.22 -20.93
CA SER A 431 14.69 10.11 -22.10
C SER A 431 16.10 10.47 -22.60
N ASN A 432 17.12 10.34 -21.75
CA ASN A 432 18.51 10.65 -22.10
C ASN A 432 19.23 9.55 -22.90
N GLU A 433 18.81 8.28 -22.83
CA GLU A 433 19.42 7.21 -23.63
C GLU A 433 18.82 7.08 -25.04
N ALA A 434 17.65 7.68 -25.29
CA ALA A 434 16.99 7.66 -26.60
C ALA A 434 17.59 8.66 -27.62
N SER A 435 18.59 9.46 -27.23
CA SER A 435 19.18 10.53 -28.05
C SER A 435 20.60 10.25 -28.55
N SER A 436 21.02 8.97 -28.60
CA SER A 436 22.25 8.55 -29.30
C SER A 436 22.07 7.26 -30.11
N GLU A 437 21.51 7.38 -31.32
CA GLU A 437 22.00 6.78 -32.58
C GLU A 437 20.92 6.80 -33.69
N ALA A 438 20.93 7.87 -34.51
CA ALA A 438 20.24 7.89 -35.81
C ALA A 438 20.86 8.96 -36.73
N SER A 439 22.07 8.72 -37.25
CA SER A 439 22.66 9.55 -38.29
C SER A 439 22.36 8.99 -39.68
N SER A 440 21.51 9.67 -40.46
CA SER A 440 21.58 9.64 -41.93
C SER A 440 20.84 10.84 -42.53
N ASP A 441 21.55 11.63 -43.32
CA ASP A 441 21.01 12.75 -44.07
C ASP A 441 20.03 12.29 -45.17
N ASP A 442 18.94 13.04 -45.39
CA ASP A 442 18.74 13.73 -46.68
C ASP A 442 17.71 14.88 -46.55
N ALA A 443 17.75 15.86 -47.46
CA ALA A 443 17.10 17.16 -47.31
C ALA A 443 15.81 17.33 -48.13
N SER A 444 14.85 18.13 -47.61
CA SER A 444 14.45 19.41 -48.25
C SER A 444 13.18 20.07 -47.65
N SER A 445 13.26 21.39 -47.41
CA SER A 445 12.29 22.46 -47.72
C SER A 445 10.77 22.24 -47.42
N ALA A 446 10.04 23.12 -46.69
CA ALA A 446 10.21 24.56 -46.51
C ALA A 446 9.40 25.14 -45.32
N THR A 447 9.90 26.22 -44.70
CA THR A 447 9.19 27.44 -44.17
C THR A 447 7.91 27.32 -43.30
N SER A 448 7.66 28.14 -42.27
CA SER A 448 8.44 29.18 -41.54
C SER A 448 7.50 29.81 -40.49
N PHE A 449 7.97 30.12 -39.26
CA PHE A 449 7.90 31.48 -38.69
C PHE A 449 8.68 31.60 -37.37
N ASP A 450 9.40 32.70 -37.19
CA ASP A 450 10.21 33.01 -36.01
C ASP A 450 9.40 33.63 -34.86
N LEU A 451 9.87 33.45 -33.62
CA LEU A 451 10.22 34.60 -32.79
C LEU A 451 11.32 34.24 -31.76
N ALA A 452 12.42 35.00 -31.78
CA ALA A 452 13.55 34.83 -30.88
C ALA A 452 13.45 35.72 -29.63
N SER A 453 14.11 35.36 -28.53
CA SER A 453 15.25 36.16 -28.02
C SER A 453 15.93 35.57 -26.76
N GLU A 454 17.21 35.27 -26.94
CA GLU A 454 18.35 35.58 -26.06
C GLU A 454 18.45 35.04 -24.61
N THR A 455 19.51 34.27 -24.43
CA THR A 455 20.10 33.73 -23.20
C THR A 455 20.73 34.79 -22.29
N SER A 456 20.71 34.57 -20.97
CA SER A 456 21.85 34.87 -20.08
C SER A 456 21.84 33.94 -18.86
N PRO A 457 22.98 33.37 -18.44
CA PRO A 457 23.05 32.41 -17.34
C PRO A 457 23.48 33.07 -16.01
N ASP A 458 22.95 32.60 -14.87
CA ASP A 458 23.69 32.64 -13.59
C ASP A 458 23.03 31.79 -12.47
N GLN A 459 23.83 30.90 -11.87
CA GLN A 459 23.72 30.33 -10.50
C GLN A 459 22.46 29.49 -10.11
N PRO A 460 22.59 28.56 -9.13
CA PRO A 460 23.71 27.64 -8.89
C PRO A 460 23.25 26.16 -8.85
N GLU A 461 24.22 25.25 -8.84
CA GLU A 461 24.00 23.83 -8.58
C GLU A 461 23.61 23.62 -7.10
N ASP A 462 22.34 23.35 -6.79
CA ASP A 462 21.94 22.64 -5.57
C ASP A 462 20.45 22.26 -5.57
N SER A 463 20.14 20.97 -5.75
CA SER A 463 18.95 20.25 -5.19
C SER A 463 18.82 18.82 -5.74
N ILE A 464 19.91 18.03 -5.68
CA ILE A 464 19.81 16.56 -5.73
C ILE A 464 19.54 16.05 -4.30
N VAL A 465 19.06 14.81 -4.16
CA VAL A 465 18.58 14.13 -2.93
C VAL A 465 17.17 14.57 -2.53
N GLY A 466 16.19 13.78 -2.98
CA GLY A 466 14.75 13.92 -2.69
C GLY A 466 13.83 12.82 -3.24
N GLN A 467 14.31 11.87 -4.07
CA GLN A 467 13.52 10.75 -4.61
C GLN A 467 14.41 9.50 -4.76
N ALA A 468 14.05 8.37 -4.13
CA ALA A 468 14.77 7.09 -4.31
C ALA A 468 14.01 5.82 -3.86
N GLU A 469 13.07 5.90 -2.90
CA GLU A 469 12.45 4.68 -2.32
C GLU A 469 11.20 4.19 -3.08
N THR A 470 10.59 5.01 -3.94
CA THR A 470 9.32 4.68 -4.63
C THR A 470 9.47 3.98 -5.99
N THR A 471 10.69 3.89 -6.55
CA THR A 471 10.92 3.40 -7.93
C THR A 471 11.11 1.88 -8.03
N ASP A 472 11.70 1.22 -7.02
CA ASP A 472 11.90 -0.24 -7.03
C ASP A 472 10.58 -1.01 -6.79
N GLU A 473 9.59 -0.42 -6.12
CA GLU A 473 8.31 -1.11 -5.83
C GLU A 473 7.51 -1.45 -7.11
N CYS A 474 7.57 -0.56 -8.10
CA CYS A 474 6.96 -0.73 -9.43
C CYS A 474 7.48 -2.00 -10.13
N LEU A 475 8.78 -2.27 -9.99
CA LEU A 475 9.50 -3.30 -10.73
C LEU A 475 9.13 -4.72 -10.25
N TYR A 476 8.75 -4.89 -8.98
CA TYR A 476 8.26 -6.19 -8.49
C TYR A 476 7.00 -6.66 -9.22
N ILE A 477 6.10 -5.73 -9.58
CA ILE A 477 4.79 -6.05 -10.15
C ILE A 477 4.76 -6.03 -11.68
N CYS A 478 5.90 -5.87 -12.35
CA CYS A 478 6.01 -6.03 -13.81
C CYS A 478 5.57 -7.43 -14.27
N CYS A 479 5.04 -7.52 -15.49
CA CYS A 479 4.64 -8.78 -16.10
C CYS A 479 5.87 -9.68 -16.23
N PRO A 480 5.82 -10.97 -15.82
CA PRO A 480 6.95 -11.91 -15.94
C PRO A 480 7.13 -12.45 -17.38
N THR A 481 6.28 -12.02 -18.31
CA THR A 481 6.29 -12.42 -19.72
C THR A 481 6.26 -11.23 -20.66
N VAL A 482 6.80 -11.43 -21.87
CA VAL A 482 6.69 -10.47 -23.00
C VAL A 482 6.14 -11.16 -24.25
N PRO A 483 5.27 -10.52 -25.04
CA PRO A 483 4.74 -11.11 -26.28
C PRO A 483 5.75 -11.06 -27.42
N GLY A 484 5.75 -12.07 -28.29
CA GLY A 484 6.56 -12.05 -29.50
C GLY A 484 6.40 -13.29 -30.39
N PHE A 485 7.38 -13.49 -31.28
CA PHE A 485 7.41 -14.57 -32.27
C PHE A 485 8.64 -15.46 -32.13
N SER A 486 8.46 -16.79 -32.12
CA SER A 486 9.58 -17.74 -32.28
C SER A 486 9.84 -18.00 -33.76
N PHE A 487 11.05 -17.73 -34.23
CA PHE A 487 11.42 -17.98 -35.64
C PHE A 487 11.53 -19.48 -35.96
N ARG A 488 11.94 -20.29 -34.98
CA ARG A 488 12.10 -21.75 -35.14
C ARG A 488 10.75 -22.45 -35.21
N ASP A 489 9.86 -22.14 -34.27
CA ASP A 489 8.55 -22.79 -34.12
C ASP A 489 7.48 -22.15 -35.00
N LYS A 490 7.72 -20.90 -35.46
CA LYS A 490 6.83 -20.08 -36.28
C LYS A 490 5.50 -19.77 -35.58
N LEU A 491 5.57 -19.50 -34.28
CA LEU A 491 4.42 -19.26 -33.41
C LEU A 491 4.53 -17.89 -32.70
N TRP A 492 3.39 -17.25 -32.53
CA TRP A 492 3.21 -16.12 -31.61
C TRP A 492 2.97 -16.66 -30.20
N VAL A 493 3.79 -16.26 -29.24
CA VAL A 493 3.74 -16.72 -27.84
C VAL A 493 4.15 -15.60 -26.88
N GLU A 494 3.84 -15.78 -25.60
CA GLU A 494 4.38 -15.01 -24.48
C GLU A 494 5.59 -15.74 -23.90
N PHE A 495 6.76 -15.12 -23.94
CA PHE A 495 8.03 -15.68 -23.45
C PHE A 495 8.29 -15.30 -21.99
N ALA A 496 8.77 -16.23 -21.17
CA ALA A 496 9.30 -15.93 -19.85
C ALA A 496 10.52 -15.01 -19.93
N ILE A 497 10.47 -13.84 -19.30
CA ILE A 497 11.56 -12.83 -19.33
C ILE A 497 12.85 -13.37 -18.70
N ALA A 498 12.72 -14.23 -17.70
CA ALA A 498 13.84 -14.94 -17.08
C ALA A 498 14.63 -15.81 -18.09
N ASP A 499 13.99 -16.27 -19.17
CA ASP A 499 14.54 -17.23 -20.13
C ASP A 499 14.96 -16.58 -21.47
N ILE A 500 14.93 -15.24 -21.56
CA ILE A 500 15.36 -14.45 -22.73
C ILE A 500 16.82 -14.03 -22.53
N GLU A 501 17.65 -14.15 -23.56
CA GLU A 501 19.08 -13.81 -23.52
C GLU A 501 19.46 -12.97 -24.75
N GLU A 502 20.61 -12.29 -24.71
CA GLU A 502 21.17 -11.71 -25.94
C GLU A 502 21.55 -12.82 -26.92
N ILE A 503 21.71 -12.46 -28.20
CA ILE A 503 22.12 -13.41 -29.23
C ILE A 503 23.64 -13.46 -29.28
N GLU A 504 24.20 -14.67 -29.14
CA GLU A 504 25.63 -14.98 -29.38
C GLU A 504 26.01 -14.95 -30.87
#